data_AF-A0A1V9K092-F1
#
_entry.id   AF-A0A1V9K092-F1
#
_cell.length_a   1.000
_cell.length_b   1.000
_cell.length_c   1.000
_cell.angle_alpha   90.00
_cell.angle_beta   90.00
_cell.angle_gamma   90.00
#
_symmetry.space_group_name_H-M   'P 1'
#
loop_
_entity.id
_entity.type
_entity.pdbx_description
1 polymer ?
#
loop_
_entity_poly.entity_id
_entity_poly.type
_entity_poly.pdbx_seq_one_letter_code
_entity_poly.pdbx_strand_id
1 'polypeptide(L)'
;MATQIVQNRAGAQRPTSPLPPAAVQAMHRIEHALAAPQRELAAKVGKALGFRGSYQPREDLGETATRHIVWSQVELNAIFERVGGTVTARHVERSTSDGSSTWMAIELILTVNVQGVGPVQVTTDLEEESAVYPTDLPVVRAAMAGAAAPEAVRKAVARYKTNAARYDELSAKPAASLSAAEFYAISNAQQNLAENAGILADAGVLFLVKAV
;
A
#
# COMPACT_ATOMS: atom_id res chain seq x y z
N MET A 1 -57.58 48.13 6.04
CA MET A 1 -57.01 47.22 7.05
C MET A 1 -55.82 46.53 6.42
N ALA A 2 -54.59 46.94 6.79
CA ALA A 2 -53.34 46.43 6.25
C ALA A 2 -52.54 45.78 7.38
N THR A 3 -52.24 44.50 7.24
CA THR A 3 -51.47 43.70 8.20
C THR A 3 -49.99 43.96 7.98
N GLN A 4 -49.32 44.52 9.00
CA GLN A 4 -47.89 44.80 8.99
C GLN A 4 -47.12 43.52 9.38
N ILE A 5 -46.38 42.94 8.44
CA ILE A 5 -45.47 41.82 8.69
C ILE A 5 -44.17 42.39 9.29
N VAL A 6 -43.93 42.11 10.57
CA VAL A 6 -42.67 42.46 11.25
C VAL A 6 -41.58 41.49 10.79
N GLN A 7 -40.64 41.99 10.00
CA GLN A 7 -39.40 41.29 9.63
C GLN A 7 -38.45 41.25 10.84
N ASN A 8 -38.43 40.14 11.58
CA ASN A 8 -37.34 39.83 12.52
C ASN A 8 -36.12 39.28 11.76
N ARG A 9 -35.29 40.17 11.21
CA ARG A 9 -33.91 39.86 10.84
C ARG A 9 -32.99 40.20 12.00
N ALA A 10 -32.91 39.31 12.98
CA ALA A 10 -31.80 39.33 13.92
C ALA A 10 -30.55 38.84 13.18
N GLY A 11 -29.69 39.78 12.78
CA GLY A 11 -28.34 39.46 12.33
C GLY A 11 -27.58 38.81 13.47
N ALA A 12 -27.38 37.49 13.40
CA ALA A 12 -26.46 36.80 14.29
C ALA A 12 -25.05 37.33 14.02
N GLN A 13 -24.60 38.26 14.88
CA GLN A 13 -23.20 38.68 14.93
C GLN A 13 -22.35 37.43 15.14
N ARG A 14 -21.46 37.11 14.19
CA ARG A 14 -20.40 36.13 14.45
C ARG A 14 -19.58 36.68 15.61
N PRO A 15 -19.44 35.96 16.74
CA PRO A 15 -18.57 36.42 17.81
C PRO A 15 -17.14 36.52 17.26
N THR A 16 -16.59 37.74 17.26
CA THR A 16 -15.24 38.09 16.78
C THR A 16 -14.18 38.02 17.90
N SER A 17 -14.58 37.65 19.11
CA SER A 17 -13.63 37.55 20.22
C SER A 17 -12.70 36.35 20.02
N PRO A 18 -11.37 36.53 20.05
CA PRO A 18 -10.44 35.42 19.98
C PRO A 18 -10.71 34.44 21.13
N LEU A 19 -10.53 33.15 20.85
CA LEU A 19 -10.70 32.09 21.85
C LEU A 19 -9.82 32.38 23.07
N PRO A 20 -10.33 32.19 24.30
CA PRO A 20 -9.51 32.35 25.50
C PRO A 20 -8.33 31.36 25.45
N PRO A 21 -7.14 31.73 25.95
CA PRO A 21 -5.94 30.87 25.89
C PRO A 21 -6.16 29.45 26.42
N ALA A 22 -6.99 29.29 27.46
CA ALA A 22 -7.35 27.98 28.00
C ALA A 22 -8.15 27.12 27.00
N ALA A 23 -9.03 27.72 26.19
CA ALA A 23 -9.76 27.02 25.14
C ALA A 23 -8.84 26.63 23.98
N VAL A 24 -7.90 27.49 23.59
CA VAL A 24 -6.87 27.16 22.59
C VAL A 24 -6.00 26.00 23.05
N GLN A 25 -5.55 26.02 24.32
CA GLN A 25 -4.78 24.90 24.89
C GLN A 25 -5.61 23.61 24.98
N ALA A 26 -6.89 23.69 25.33
CA ALA A 26 -7.77 22.53 25.37
C ALA A 26 -7.98 21.93 23.98
N MET A 27 -8.21 22.75 22.95
CA MET A 27 -8.30 22.32 21.56
C MET A 27 -7.01 21.64 21.10
N HIS A 28 -5.85 22.24 21.36
CA HIS A 28 -4.56 21.63 21.02
C HIS A 28 -4.34 20.26 21.70
N ARG A 29 -4.77 20.11 22.96
CA ARG A 29 -4.70 18.81 23.67
C ARG A 29 -5.63 17.76 23.04
N ILE A 30 -6.84 18.16 22.65
CA ILE A 30 -7.80 17.28 21.98
C ILE A 30 -7.28 16.87 20.61
N GLU A 31 -6.79 17.81 19.80
CA GLU A 31 -6.16 17.53 18.50
C GLU A 31 -4.98 16.57 18.64
N HIS A 32 -4.10 16.83 19.62
CA HIS A 32 -2.95 15.96 19.89
C HIS A 32 -3.36 14.55 20.34
N ALA A 33 -4.42 14.43 21.15
CA ALA A 33 -4.97 13.15 21.60
C ALA A 33 -5.63 12.37 20.45
N LEU A 34 -6.38 13.07 19.58
CA LEU A 34 -7.00 12.47 18.40
C LEU A 34 -5.96 12.01 17.36
N ALA A 35 -4.81 12.69 17.27
CA ALA A 35 -3.70 12.32 16.40
C ALA A 35 -2.77 11.24 16.99
N ALA A 36 -2.90 10.86 18.27
CA ALA A 36 -2.01 9.89 18.91
C ALA A 36 -2.09 8.48 18.27
N PRO A 37 -3.28 7.90 18.01
CA PRO A 37 -3.38 6.60 17.36
C PRO A 37 -2.75 6.58 15.96
N GLN A 38 -2.86 7.67 15.22
CA GLN A 38 -2.31 7.78 13.86
C GLN A 38 -0.78 7.87 13.88
N ARG A 39 -0.20 8.55 14.89
CA ARG A 39 1.25 8.58 15.11
C ARG A 39 1.80 7.23 15.57
N GLU A 40 1.10 6.51 16.43
CA GLU A 40 1.47 5.15 16.84
C GLU A 40 1.43 4.19 15.64
N LEU A 41 0.39 4.30 14.81
CA LEU A 41 0.26 3.52 13.58
C LEU A 41 1.40 3.84 12.60
N ALA A 42 1.68 5.12 12.35
CA ALA A 42 2.77 5.54 11.48
C ALA A 42 4.14 5.10 12.02
N ALA A 43 4.37 5.15 13.33
CA ALA A 43 5.60 4.66 13.95
C ALA A 43 5.75 3.14 13.80
N LYS A 44 4.67 2.38 13.98
CA LYS A 44 4.64 0.93 13.79
C LYS A 44 4.95 0.56 12.33
N VAL A 45 4.34 1.25 11.37
CA VAL A 45 4.59 1.04 9.94
C VAL A 45 6.01 1.46 9.57
N GLY A 46 6.47 2.63 10.01
CA GLY A 46 7.82 3.11 9.77
C GLY A 46 8.88 2.15 10.28
N LYS A 47 8.70 1.60 11.50
CA LYS A 47 9.57 0.54 12.04
C LYS A 47 9.53 -0.71 11.18
N ALA A 48 8.35 -1.15 10.74
CA ALA A 48 8.19 -2.34 9.91
C ALA A 48 8.87 -2.19 8.54
N LEU A 49 8.80 -1.01 7.92
CA LEU A 49 9.46 -0.70 6.64
C LEU A 49 10.96 -0.41 6.78
N GLY A 50 11.46 -0.22 8.00
CA GLY A 50 12.86 0.12 8.27
C GLY A 50 13.19 1.60 8.10
N PHE A 51 12.20 2.49 8.19
CA PHE A 51 12.43 3.92 8.25
C PHE A 51 13.07 4.35 9.57
N ARG A 52 13.76 5.51 9.56
CA ARG A 52 14.32 6.09 10.76
C ARG A 52 13.20 6.46 11.74
N GLY A 53 13.48 6.40 13.05
CA GLY A 53 12.47 6.65 14.10
C GLY A 53 11.85 8.05 14.10
N SER A 54 12.41 9.00 13.33
CA SER A 54 11.87 10.33 13.13
C SER A 54 10.98 10.46 11.88
N TYR A 55 10.77 9.39 11.13
CA TYR A 55 9.93 9.42 9.93
C TYR A 55 8.46 9.71 10.31
N GLN A 56 7.84 10.61 9.55
CA GLN A 56 6.43 10.96 9.66
C GLN A 56 5.84 11.06 8.24
N PRO A 57 4.61 10.59 8.02
CA PRO A 57 3.91 10.78 6.76
C PRO A 57 3.76 12.26 6.40
N ARG A 58 4.04 12.58 5.14
CA ARG A 58 3.84 13.89 4.52
C ARG A 58 2.46 14.00 3.91
N GLU A 59 1.51 14.50 4.70
CA GLU A 59 0.12 14.70 4.25
C GLU A 59 0.02 15.66 3.05
N ASP A 60 0.96 16.61 2.92
CA ASP A 60 1.09 17.52 1.78
C ASP A 60 1.35 16.80 0.45
N LEU A 61 1.91 15.59 0.50
CA LEU A 61 2.13 14.72 -0.65
C LEU A 61 1.07 13.61 -0.76
N GLY A 62 0.04 13.63 0.07
CA GLY A 62 -0.96 12.56 0.13
C GLY A 62 -0.42 11.26 0.73
N GLU A 63 0.62 11.33 1.56
CA GLU A 63 1.01 10.21 2.41
C GLU A 63 0.02 10.04 3.57
N THR A 64 -0.14 8.81 4.02
CA THR A 64 -0.93 8.43 5.19
C THR A 64 -0.12 7.45 6.04
N ALA A 65 -0.68 7.00 7.16
CA ALA A 65 -0.04 5.97 7.96
C ALA A 65 0.13 4.62 7.24
N THR A 66 -0.55 4.40 6.10
CA THR A 66 -0.49 3.17 5.31
C THR A 66 -0.18 3.41 3.83
N ARG A 67 0.17 4.63 3.45
CA ARG A 67 0.60 5.00 2.10
C ARG A 67 1.78 5.96 2.18
N HIS A 68 2.93 5.55 1.66
CA HIS A 68 4.17 6.31 1.70
C HIS A 68 4.69 6.55 0.29
N ILE A 69 5.33 7.69 0.07
CA ILE A 69 5.99 8.04 -1.18
C ILE A 69 7.50 8.12 -0.87
N VAL A 70 8.29 7.38 -1.64
CA VAL A 70 9.76 7.42 -1.54
C VAL A 70 10.35 8.14 -2.74
N TRP A 71 11.54 8.69 -2.57
CA TRP A 71 12.13 9.61 -3.53
C TRP A 71 12.59 8.96 -4.83
N SER A 72 12.89 7.66 -4.79
CA SER A 72 13.40 6.96 -5.97
C SER A 72 13.13 5.46 -5.93
N GLN A 73 13.25 4.84 -7.11
CA GLN A 73 13.28 3.39 -7.27
C GLN A 73 14.37 2.69 -6.44
N VAL A 74 15.47 3.38 -6.09
CA VAL A 74 16.54 2.82 -5.23
C VAL A 74 16.05 2.70 -3.78
N GLU A 75 15.39 3.73 -3.25
CA GLU A 75 14.79 3.67 -1.91
C GLU A 75 13.68 2.61 -1.83
N LEU A 76 12.85 2.54 -2.88
CA LEU A 76 11.83 1.51 -2.99
C LEU A 76 12.44 0.10 -3.03
N ASN A 77 13.52 -0.09 -3.80
CA ASN A 77 14.24 -1.36 -3.87
C ASN A 77 14.83 -1.75 -2.51
N ALA A 78 15.42 -0.81 -1.78
CA ALA A 78 15.97 -1.06 -0.46
C ALA A 78 14.90 -1.51 0.56
N ILE A 79 13.66 -1.05 0.42
CA ILE A 79 12.53 -1.55 1.22
C ILE A 79 12.13 -2.93 0.72
N PHE A 80 11.93 -3.12 -0.59
CA PHE A 80 11.55 -4.39 -1.18
C PHE A 80 12.52 -5.53 -0.82
N GLU A 81 13.84 -5.31 -0.88
CA GLU A 81 14.83 -6.33 -0.50
C GLU A 81 14.83 -6.63 1.01
N ARG A 82 14.47 -5.63 1.84
CA ARG A 82 14.45 -5.79 3.29
C ARG A 82 13.22 -6.55 3.79
N VAL A 83 12.05 -6.22 3.27
CA VAL A 83 10.77 -6.69 3.82
C VAL A 83 9.95 -7.53 2.83
N GLY A 84 10.44 -7.70 1.61
CA GLY A 84 9.69 -8.32 0.53
C GLY A 84 8.45 -7.51 0.16
N GLY A 85 7.43 -8.20 -0.33
CA GLY A 85 6.13 -7.63 -0.69
C GLY A 85 5.74 -7.94 -2.13
N THR A 86 4.59 -7.41 -2.54
CA THR A 86 4.12 -7.51 -3.93
C THR A 86 4.35 -6.18 -4.63
N VAL A 87 5.04 -6.21 -5.76
CA VAL A 87 5.27 -5.02 -6.59
C VAL A 87 4.34 -5.03 -7.79
N THR A 88 3.72 -3.89 -8.06
CA THR A 88 2.98 -3.63 -9.29
C THR A 88 3.43 -2.31 -9.91
N ALA A 89 3.07 -2.10 -11.17
CA ALA A 89 3.27 -0.83 -11.86
C ALA A 89 1.97 -0.41 -12.56
N ARG A 90 1.75 0.90 -12.66
CA ARG A 90 0.65 1.47 -13.44
C ARG A 90 1.06 2.80 -14.06
N HIS A 91 0.46 3.12 -15.19
CA HIS A 91 0.59 4.45 -15.78
C HIS A 91 -0.28 5.45 -15.00
N VAL A 92 0.28 6.62 -14.70
CA VAL A 92 -0.40 7.72 -14.02
C VAL A 92 -0.08 9.03 -14.72
N GLU A 93 -1.04 9.96 -14.76
CA GLU A 93 -0.77 11.34 -15.15
C GLU A 93 -0.30 12.11 -13.91
N ARG A 94 0.79 12.86 -14.06
CA ARG A 94 1.36 13.75 -13.05
C ARG A 94 1.30 15.18 -13.54
N SER A 95 1.38 16.12 -12.61
CA SER A 95 1.48 17.54 -12.89
C SER A 95 2.52 18.21 -11.99
N THR A 96 3.08 19.32 -12.46
CA THR A 96 3.92 20.18 -11.62
C THR A 96 3.07 20.78 -10.50
N SER A 97 3.70 21.18 -9.39
CA SER A 97 2.97 21.72 -8.23
C SER A 97 2.18 23.00 -8.54
N ASP A 98 2.59 23.74 -9.58
CA ASP A 98 1.90 24.93 -10.10
C ASP A 98 0.89 24.60 -11.21
N GLY A 99 0.75 23.33 -11.59
CA GLY A 99 -0.14 22.86 -12.65
C GLY A 99 0.25 23.30 -14.06
N SER A 100 1.45 23.87 -14.25
CA SER A 100 1.87 24.42 -15.54
C SER A 100 2.22 23.36 -16.59
N SER A 101 2.49 22.12 -16.17
CA SER A 101 2.78 21.00 -17.07
C SER A 101 2.21 19.69 -16.53
N THR A 102 1.82 18.80 -17.45
CA THR A 102 1.45 17.41 -17.15
C THR A 102 2.30 16.44 -17.95
N TRP A 103 2.53 15.25 -17.40
CA TRP A 103 3.25 14.17 -18.08
C TRP A 103 2.73 12.80 -17.62
N MET A 104 2.98 11.77 -18.44
CA MET A 104 2.72 10.38 -18.08
C MET A 104 3.94 9.81 -17.34
N ALA A 105 3.70 9.19 -16.20
CA ALA A 105 4.70 8.46 -15.42
C ALA A 105 4.26 7.00 -15.22
N ILE A 106 5.23 6.13 -14.93
CA ILE A 106 4.95 4.77 -14.45
C ILE A 106 5.14 4.78 -12.94
N GLU A 107 4.04 4.69 -12.19
CA GLU A 107 4.09 4.57 -10.74
C GLU A 107 4.37 3.12 -10.35
N LEU A 108 5.47 2.90 -9.63
CA LEU A 108 5.79 1.64 -8.98
C LEU A 108 5.12 1.61 -7.61
N ILE A 109 4.48 0.49 -7.28
CA ILE A 109 3.74 0.30 -6.04
C ILE A 109 4.23 -0.97 -5.37
N LEU A 110 4.89 -0.82 -4.23
CA LEU A 110 5.21 -1.92 -3.33
C LEU A 110 4.11 -2.04 -2.26
N THR A 111 3.46 -3.20 -2.20
CA THR A 111 2.49 -3.54 -1.15
C THR A 111 3.13 -4.51 -0.15
N VAL A 112 3.22 -4.09 1.11
CA VAL A 112 3.78 -4.86 2.24
C VAL A 112 2.68 -5.14 3.26
N ASN A 113 2.54 -6.39 3.71
CA ASN A 113 1.60 -6.72 4.79
C ASN A 113 2.28 -6.52 6.14
N VAL A 114 1.86 -5.50 6.90
CA VAL A 114 2.39 -5.20 8.23
C VAL A 114 1.52 -5.84 9.30
N GLN A 115 2.12 -6.62 10.21
CA GLN A 115 1.41 -7.37 11.24
C GLN A 115 0.57 -6.46 12.15
N GLY A 116 -0.74 -6.74 12.23
CA GLY A 116 -1.68 -5.94 13.02
C GLY A 116 -1.89 -4.51 12.51
N VAL A 117 -1.63 -4.28 11.22
CA VAL A 117 -1.98 -3.06 10.47
C VAL A 117 -2.72 -3.44 9.19
N GLY A 118 -2.19 -4.42 8.44
CA GLY A 118 -2.70 -4.82 7.13
C GLY A 118 -1.79 -4.33 6.00
N PRO A 119 -2.32 -4.18 4.78
CA PRO A 119 -1.53 -3.78 3.62
C PRO A 119 -1.10 -2.32 3.72
N VAL A 120 0.19 -2.08 3.51
CA VAL A 120 0.82 -0.76 3.41
C VAL A 120 1.39 -0.59 2.01
N GLN A 121 1.14 0.56 1.40
CA GLN A 121 1.65 0.91 0.09
C GLN A 121 2.86 1.84 0.21
N VAL A 122 3.91 1.53 -0.53
CA VAL A 122 5.05 2.43 -0.74
C VAL A 122 5.17 2.66 -2.24
N THR A 123 5.18 3.91 -2.67
CA THR A 123 5.13 4.27 -4.09
C THR A 123 6.29 5.17 -4.49
N THR A 124 6.72 5.05 -5.74
CA THR A 124 7.63 6.01 -6.38
C THR A 124 7.35 5.99 -7.88
N ASP A 125 7.71 7.05 -8.58
CA ASP A 125 7.62 7.06 -10.05
C ASP A 125 8.91 6.47 -10.63
N LEU A 126 8.79 5.65 -11.66
CA LEU A 126 9.93 5.11 -12.41
C LEU A 126 10.52 6.23 -13.25
N GLU A 127 11.79 6.53 -13.02
CA GLU A 127 12.53 7.50 -13.83
C GLU A 127 13.31 6.76 -14.91
N GLU A 128 12.72 6.61 -16.11
CA GLU A 128 13.34 5.88 -17.22
C GLU A 128 14.48 6.65 -17.90
N GLU A 129 14.41 7.99 -17.92
CA GLU A 129 15.31 8.83 -18.71
C GLU A 129 16.55 9.32 -17.95
N SER A 130 16.63 9.07 -16.64
CA SER A 130 17.78 9.51 -15.86
C SER A 130 18.88 8.45 -15.91
N ALA A 131 20.09 8.84 -16.35
CA ALA A 131 21.30 8.04 -16.14
C ALA A 131 21.66 7.91 -14.63
N VAL A 132 20.88 8.54 -13.75
CA VAL A 132 21.11 8.66 -12.32
C VAL A 132 20.54 7.46 -11.57
N TYR A 133 19.41 6.90 -12.03
CA TYR A 133 18.76 5.79 -11.32
C TYR A 133 18.80 4.48 -12.12
N PRO A 134 19.31 3.39 -11.52
CA PRO A 134 19.39 2.10 -12.19
C PRO A 134 17.98 1.55 -12.48
N THR A 135 17.75 1.12 -13.71
CA THR A 135 16.49 0.49 -14.16
C THR A 135 16.52 -1.02 -14.00
N ASP A 136 17.68 -1.59 -13.69
CA ASP A 136 17.89 -3.03 -13.56
C ASP A 136 17.72 -3.55 -12.12
N LEU A 137 17.12 -2.73 -11.24
CA LEU A 137 16.82 -3.10 -9.85
C LEU A 137 15.78 -4.22 -9.76
N PRO A 138 15.88 -5.14 -8.77
CA PRO A 138 14.89 -6.18 -8.54
C PRO A 138 13.44 -5.67 -8.45
N VAL A 139 13.20 -4.55 -7.77
CA VAL A 139 11.85 -3.96 -7.65
C VAL A 139 11.30 -3.53 -9.02
N VAL A 140 12.13 -2.94 -9.88
CA VAL A 140 11.73 -2.48 -11.21
C VAL A 140 11.45 -3.70 -12.10
N ARG A 141 12.34 -4.70 -12.10
CA ARG A 141 12.13 -5.96 -12.82
C ARG A 141 10.84 -6.64 -12.38
N ALA A 142 10.56 -6.69 -11.08
CA ALA A 142 9.34 -7.27 -10.53
C ALA A 142 8.09 -6.53 -11.01
N ALA A 143 8.10 -5.20 -10.96
CA ALA A 143 7.01 -4.35 -11.45
C ALA A 143 6.75 -4.58 -12.95
N MET A 144 7.81 -4.51 -13.76
CA MET A 144 7.71 -4.61 -15.21
C MET A 144 7.36 -6.02 -15.66
N ALA A 145 7.88 -7.05 -14.99
CA ALA A 145 7.46 -8.42 -15.24
C ALA A 145 5.99 -8.64 -14.92
N GLY A 146 5.46 -8.07 -13.83
CA GLY A 146 4.04 -8.14 -13.49
C GLY A 146 3.14 -7.35 -14.45
N ALA A 147 3.59 -6.19 -14.91
CA ALA A 147 2.86 -5.33 -15.85
C ALA A 147 2.86 -5.88 -17.29
N ALA A 148 3.97 -6.48 -17.71
CA ALA A 148 4.15 -7.08 -19.04
C ALA A 148 3.80 -8.59 -19.07
N ALA A 149 3.48 -9.20 -17.92
CA ALA A 149 3.20 -10.63 -17.83
C ALA A 149 2.04 -11.03 -18.77
N PRO A 150 2.26 -12.03 -19.64
CA PRO A 150 1.17 -12.63 -20.40
C PRO A 150 0.03 -13.06 -19.47
N GLU A 151 -1.20 -13.03 -19.97
CA GLU A 151 -2.39 -13.39 -19.17
C GLU A 151 -2.26 -14.76 -18.49
N ALA A 152 -1.59 -15.70 -19.14
CA ALA A 152 -1.28 -17.02 -18.57
C ALA A 152 -0.43 -16.93 -17.29
N VAL A 153 0.58 -16.06 -17.26
CA VAL A 153 1.45 -15.82 -16.10
C VAL A 153 0.66 -15.17 -14.97
N ARG A 154 -0.17 -14.17 -15.26
CA ARG A 154 -1.04 -13.53 -14.25
C ARG A 154 -2.00 -14.54 -13.63
N LYS A 155 -2.64 -15.39 -14.46
CA LYS A 155 -3.50 -16.48 -13.98
C LYS A 155 -2.71 -17.50 -13.15
N ALA A 156 -1.49 -17.84 -13.54
CA ALA A 156 -0.65 -18.76 -12.79
C ALA A 156 -0.29 -18.22 -11.41
N VAL A 157 0.08 -16.93 -11.28
CA VAL A 157 0.31 -16.28 -9.98
C VAL A 157 -0.95 -16.36 -9.10
N ALA A 158 -2.11 -15.98 -9.63
CA ALA A 158 -3.36 -16.01 -8.88
C ALA A 158 -3.73 -17.42 -8.41
N ARG A 159 -3.63 -18.42 -9.29
CA ARG A 159 -3.88 -19.83 -8.97
C ARG A 159 -2.90 -20.37 -7.94
N TYR A 160 -1.61 -20.03 -8.08
CA TYR A 160 -0.60 -20.45 -7.10
C TYR A 160 -0.95 -19.93 -5.71
N LYS A 161 -1.23 -18.62 -5.57
CA LYS A 161 -1.57 -18.00 -4.28
C LYS A 161 -2.82 -18.64 -3.64
N THR A 162 -3.87 -18.89 -4.41
CA THR A 162 -5.08 -19.56 -3.92
C THR A 162 -4.80 -21.00 -3.46
N ASN A 163 -4.04 -21.78 -4.24
CA ASN A 163 -3.71 -23.15 -3.86
C ASN A 163 -2.75 -23.20 -2.66
N ALA A 164 -1.83 -22.24 -2.52
CA ALA A 164 -0.91 -22.15 -1.39
C ALA A 164 -1.68 -21.90 -0.09
N ALA A 165 -2.57 -20.90 -0.08
CA ALA A 165 -3.41 -20.62 1.09
C ALA A 165 -4.28 -21.83 1.49
N ARG A 166 -4.85 -22.53 0.49
CA ARG A 166 -5.65 -23.74 0.75
C ARG A 166 -4.81 -24.90 1.29
N TYR A 167 -3.61 -25.07 0.76
CA TYR A 167 -2.66 -26.07 1.24
C TYR A 167 -2.24 -25.80 2.70
N ASP A 168 -1.89 -24.55 3.02
CA ASP A 168 -1.51 -24.13 4.37
C ASP A 168 -2.66 -24.35 5.37
N GLU A 169 -3.89 -23.98 5.00
CA GLU A 169 -5.09 -24.19 5.83
C GLU A 169 -5.32 -25.68 6.14
N LEU A 170 -5.22 -26.55 5.14
CA LEU A 170 -5.49 -27.98 5.29
C LEU A 170 -4.33 -28.72 5.97
N SER A 171 -3.08 -28.34 5.68
CA SER A 171 -1.88 -28.97 6.26
C SER A 171 -1.68 -28.63 7.75
N ALA A 172 -2.26 -27.52 8.22
CA ALA A 172 -2.27 -27.18 9.64
C ALA A 172 -3.22 -28.04 10.49
N LYS A 173 -4.16 -28.79 9.87
CA LYS A 173 -5.09 -29.66 10.59
C LYS A 173 -4.43 -30.99 10.98
N PRO A 174 -4.75 -31.58 12.14
CA PRO A 174 -4.32 -32.95 12.46
C PRO A 174 -4.78 -33.95 11.40
N ALA A 175 -3.91 -34.84 10.95
CA ALA A 175 -4.23 -35.81 9.90
C ALA A 175 -5.47 -36.67 10.23
N ALA A 176 -5.67 -37.02 11.50
CA ALA A 176 -6.84 -37.77 11.97
C ALA A 176 -8.17 -37.01 11.87
N SER A 177 -8.13 -35.68 11.67
CA SER A 177 -9.31 -34.82 11.56
C SER A 177 -9.70 -34.52 10.11
N LEU A 178 -8.88 -34.91 9.14
CA LEU A 178 -9.12 -34.68 7.72
C LEU A 178 -10.07 -35.74 7.15
N SER A 179 -11.09 -35.26 6.43
CA SER A 179 -11.92 -36.13 5.59
C SER A 179 -11.15 -36.62 4.35
N ALA A 180 -11.63 -37.70 3.73
CA ALA A 180 -11.05 -38.17 2.46
C ALA A 180 -11.04 -37.08 1.37
N ALA A 181 -12.11 -36.27 1.29
CA ALA A 181 -12.19 -35.16 0.34
C ALA A 181 -11.12 -34.09 0.60
N GLU A 182 -10.79 -33.82 1.87
CA GLU A 182 -9.72 -32.88 2.22
C GLU A 182 -8.34 -33.45 1.90
N PHE A 183 -8.10 -34.75 2.08
CA PHE A 183 -6.86 -35.40 1.62
C PHE A 183 -6.69 -35.27 0.10
N TYR A 184 -7.75 -35.49 -0.68
CA TYR A 184 -7.71 -35.25 -2.13
C TYR A 184 -7.46 -33.77 -2.47
N ALA A 185 -8.06 -32.85 -1.71
CA ALA A 185 -7.85 -31.42 -1.91
C ALA A 185 -6.39 -31.00 -1.65
N ILE A 186 -5.72 -31.58 -0.64
CA ILE A 186 -4.28 -31.36 -0.39
C ILE A 186 -3.46 -31.82 -1.58
N SER A 187 -3.69 -33.05 -2.07
CA SER A 187 -2.95 -33.59 -3.23
C SER A 187 -3.15 -32.72 -4.48
N ASN A 188 -4.38 -32.30 -4.76
CA ASN A 188 -4.69 -31.43 -5.89
C ASN A 188 -4.04 -30.05 -5.73
N ALA A 189 -4.03 -29.48 -4.53
CA ALA A 189 -3.35 -28.22 -4.25
C ALA A 189 -1.84 -28.33 -4.50
N GLN A 190 -1.20 -29.41 -4.06
CA GLN A 190 0.23 -29.66 -4.31
C GLN A 190 0.55 -29.78 -5.82
N GLN A 191 -0.26 -30.53 -6.57
CA GLN A 191 -0.09 -30.65 -8.01
C GLN A 191 -0.25 -29.29 -8.70
N ASN A 192 -1.31 -28.55 -8.38
CA ASN A 192 -1.53 -27.22 -8.94
C ASN A 192 -0.41 -26.24 -8.57
N LEU A 193 0.14 -26.33 -7.36
CA LEU A 193 1.29 -25.51 -6.95
C LEU A 193 2.51 -25.81 -7.82
N ALA A 194 2.83 -27.08 -8.05
CA ALA A 194 3.94 -27.47 -8.90
C ALA A 194 3.74 -27.02 -10.36
N GLU A 195 2.54 -27.22 -10.93
CA GLU A 195 2.22 -26.81 -12.30
C GLU A 195 2.33 -25.28 -12.48
N ASN A 196 1.73 -24.50 -11.58
CA ASN A 196 1.81 -23.04 -11.67
C ASN A 196 3.24 -22.55 -11.38
N ALA A 197 3.99 -23.19 -10.48
CA ALA A 197 5.40 -22.86 -10.28
C ALA A 197 6.24 -23.09 -11.55
N GLY A 198 5.96 -24.16 -12.32
CA GLY A 198 6.59 -24.41 -13.61
C GLY A 198 6.37 -23.26 -14.59
N ILE A 199 5.11 -22.84 -14.78
CA ILE A 199 4.76 -21.69 -15.65
C ILE A 199 5.51 -20.41 -15.23
N LEU A 200 5.61 -20.16 -13.92
CA LEU A 200 6.30 -18.99 -13.39
C LEU A 200 7.82 -19.08 -13.52
N ALA A 201 8.39 -20.28 -13.38
CA ALA A 201 9.81 -20.53 -13.60
C ALA A 201 10.20 -20.36 -15.07
N ASP A 202 9.42 -20.90 -15.99
CA ASP A 202 9.64 -20.78 -17.44
C ASP A 202 9.56 -19.32 -17.89
N ALA A 203 8.66 -18.54 -17.28
CA ALA A 203 8.55 -17.11 -17.51
C ALA A 203 9.62 -16.27 -16.76
N GLY A 204 10.51 -16.88 -15.98
CA GLY A 204 11.55 -16.18 -15.21
C GLY A 204 11.02 -15.34 -14.04
N VAL A 205 9.78 -15.57 -13.60
CA VAL A 205 9.05 -14.77 -12.60
C VAL A 205 8.64 -15.56 -11.36
N LEU A 206 9.32 -16.67 -11.08
CA LEU A 206 9.04 -17.50 -9.89
C LEU A 206 9.15 -16.71 -8.57
N PHE A 207 9.92 -15.62 -8.55
CA PHE A 207 10.02 -14.71 -7.41
C PHE A 207 8.70 -14.01 -7.05
N LEU A 208 7.70 -13.97 -7.95
CA LEU A 208 6.39 -13.38 -7.66
C LEU A 208 5.55 -14.19 -6.66
N VAL A 209 5.91 -15.46 -6.44
CA VAL A 209 5.17 -16.37 -5.55
C VAL A 209 6.02 -17.00 -4.45
N LYS A 210 7.35 -16.85 -4.51
CA LYS A 210 8.21 -17.20 -3.38
C LYS A 210 8.10 -16.10 -2.33
N ALA A 211 7.44 -16.41 -1.21
CA ALA A 211 7.59 -15.60 -0.01
C ALA A 211 9.08 -15.58 0.37
N VAL A 212 9.64 -14.37 0.54
CA VAL A 212 10.94 -14.15 1.19
C VAL A 212 10.78 -14.40 2.68
#